data_AF-A0A923W627-F1
#
_entry.id   AF-A0A923W627-F1
#
_cell.length_a   1.000
_cell.length_b   1.000
_cell.length_c   1.000
_cell.angle_alpha   90.00
_cell.angle_beta   90.00
_cell.angle_gamma   90.00
#
_symmetry.space_group_name_H-M   'P 1'
#
loop_
_entity.id
_entity.type
_entity.pdbx_description
1 polymer ?
#
loop_
_entity_poly.entity_id
_entity_poly.type
_entity_poly.pdbx_seq_one_letter_code
_entity_poly.pdbx_strand_id
1 'polypeptide(L)'
;MHAAYDDLPGELKTRLAGMTITHDFAKFWDKMRREKGSSRPALTDAQRQAKPPVTHPVFMTHPITGKTVLYANPGYSMRINELPEGESDRILAFLFEHQLQPKYQYRHRWSVGDVLMWDNMGTLHNAVADYRPDEHRYIKRCQVMANRYFEPAAA
;
A
#
# COMPACT_ATOMS: atom_id res chain seq x y z
N MET A 1 -3.46 -5.35 -7.47
CA MET A 1 -2.90 -4.09 -7.98
C MET A 1 -2.53 -4.14 -9.45
N HIS A 2 -2.30 -5.32 -10.05
CA HIS A 2 -2.31 -5.49 -11.51
C HIS A 2 -3.65 -5.05 -12.12
N ALA A 3 -4.77 -5.65 -11.71
CA ALA A 3 -6.09 -5.32 -12.23
C ALA A 3 -6.47 -3.84 -12.06
N ALA A 4 -6.08 -3.24 -10.92
CA ALA A 4 -6.28 -1.82 -10.67
C ALA A 4 -5.48 -0.95 -11.65
N TYR A 5 -4.22 -1.31 -11.95
CA TYR A 5 -3.45 -0.66 -13.00
C TYR A 5 -4.09 -0.85 -14.37
N ASP A 6 -4.44 -2.07 -14.76
CA ASP A 6 -4.96 -2.39 -16.09
C ASP A 6 -6.21 -1.58 -16.45
N ASP A 7 -7.06 -1.31 -15.46
CA ASP A 7 -8.32 -0.56 -15.61
C ASP A 7 -8.17 0.97 -15.48
N LEU A 8 -6.96 1.51 -15.23
CA LEU A 8 -6.77 2.96 -15.22
C LEU A 8 -7.03 3.58 -16.62
N PRO A 9 -7.54 4.81 -16.70
CA PRO A 9 -7.59 5.55 -17.96
C PRO A 9 -6.21 5.63 -18.62
N GLY A 10 -6.14 5.40 -19.93
CA GLY A 10 -4.87 5.39 -20.68
C GLY A 10 -4.07 6.69 -20.52
N GLU A 11 -4.75 7.84 -20.61
CA GLU A 11 -4.14 9.15 -20.40
C GLU A 11 -3.48 9.29 -19.02
N LEU A 12 -4.10 8.72 -17.98
CA LEU A 12 -3.55 8.77 -16.63
C LEU A 12 -2.32 7.86 -16.50
N LYS A 13 -2.31 6.69 -17.16
CA LYS A 13 -1.13 5.83 -17.22
C LYS A 13 0.04 6.54 -17.90
N THR A 14 -0.19 7.16 -19.05
CA THR A 14 0.83 7.92 -19.78
C THR A 14 1.34 9.08 -18.95
N ARG A 15 0.43 9.82 -18.33
CA ARG A 15 0.78 10.98 -17.50
C ARG A 15 1.63 10.61 -16.30
N LEU A 16 1.34 9.50 -15.63
CA LEU A 16 2.04 9.08 -14.41
C LEU A 16 3.24 8.16 -14.69
N ALA A 17 3.52 7.84 -15.96
CA ALA A 17 4.67 7.03 -16.33
C ALA A 17 5.98 7.72 -15.92
N GLY A 18 6.86 6.97 -15.25
CA GLY A 18 8.15 7.49 -14.75
C GLY A 18 8.06 8.35 -13.48
N MET A 19 6.86 8.73 -13.03
CA MET A 19 6.69 9.48 -11.78
C MET A 19 6.88 8.58 -10.56
N THR A 20 7.19 9.21 -9.43
CA THR A 20 7.52 8.56 -8.17
C THR A 20 6.65 9.06 -7.02
N ILE A 21 6.47 8.20 -6.02
CA ILE A 21 5.74 8.48 -4.79
C ILE A 21 6.69 8.37 -3.61
N THR A 22 6.65 9.38 -2.75
CA THR A 22 7.24 9.28 -1.40
C THR A 22 6.30 8.49 -0.50
N HIS A 23 6.82 7.45 0.17
CA HIS A 23 6.13 6.62 1.15
C HIS A 23 6.73 6.83 2.54
N ASP A 24 5.89 7.05 3.55
CA ASP A 24 6.36 7.28 4.92
C ASP A 24 5.62 6.38 5.92
N PHE A 25 6.38 5.64 6.71
CA PHE A 25 5.86 4.81 7.80
C PHE A 25 5.15 5.65 8.88
N ALA A 26 5.58 6.88 9.11
CA ALA A 26 4.98 7.77 10.08
C ALA A 26 3.50 8.06 9.78
N LYS A 27 3.11 8.14 8.50
CA LYS A 27 1.70 8.32 8.08
C LYS A 27 0.81 7.22 8.66
N PHE A 28 1.21 5.97 8.44
CA PHE A 28 0.47 4.82 8.95
C PHE A 28 0.46 4.80 10.47
N TRP A 29 1.62 5.06 11.10
CA TRP A 29 1.74 5.06 12.56
C TRP A 29 0.83 6.11 13.21
N ASP A 30 0.83 7.34 12.69
CA ASP A 30 0.00 8.42 13.22
C ASP A 30 -1.49 8.18 12.97
N LYS A 31 -1.88 7.54 11.87
CA LYS A 31 -3.25 7.05 11.69
C LYS A 31 -3.63 6.07 12.81
N MET A 32 -2.82 5.03 13.03
CA MET A 32 -3.08 4.02 14.06
C MET A 32 -3.14 4.61 15.47
N ARG A 33 -2.36 5.67 15.75
CA ARG A 33 -2.41 6.39 17.02
C ARG A 33 -3.72 7.13 17.26
N ARG A 34 -4.34 7.64 16.19
CA ARG A 34 -5.62 8.38 16.26
C ARG A 34 -6.85 7.47 16.36
N GLU A 35 -6.68 6.17 16.13
CA GLU A 35 -7.76 5.20 16.30
C GLU A 35 -8.25 5.16 17.75
N LYS A 36 -9.57 5.01 17.92
CA LYS A 36 -10.20 5.01 19.25
C LYS A 36 -9.64 3.86 20.10
N GLY A 37 -9.17 4.18 21.30
CA GLY A 37 -8.60 3.20 22.23
C GLY A 37 -7.13 2.83 21.96
N SER A 38 -6.47 3.48 21.01
CA SER A 38 -5.03 3.29 20.80
C SER A 38 -4.22 3.86 21.97
N SER A 39 -3.32 3.02 22.52
CA SER A 39 -2.29 3.42 23.50
C SER A 39 -0.91 3.64 22.86
N ARG A 40 -0.82 3.65 21.52
CA ARG A 40 0.45 3.75 20.81
C ARG A 40 1.13 5.11 21.08
N PRO A 41 2.41 5.13 21.50
CA PRO A 41 3.14 6.38 21.67
C PRO A 41 3.48 7.00 20.30
N ALA A 42 3.84 8.28 20.28
CA ALA A 42 4.47 8.88 19.11
C ALA A 42 5.78 8.17 18.79
N LEU A 43 6.17 8.14 17.50
CA LEU A 43 7.51 7.66 17.13
C LEU A 43 8.56 8.59 17.72
N THR A 44 9.59 8.00 18.33
CA THR A 44 10.79 8.73 18.73
C THR A 44 11.61 9.14 17.50
N ASP A 45 12.50 10.11 17.66
CA ASP A 45 13.36 10.55 16.55
C ASP A 45 14.23 9.41 16.02
N ALA A 46 14.78 8.58 16.91
CA ALA A 46 15.54 7.38 16.53
C ALA A 46 14.69 6.39 15.71
N GLN A 47 13.42 6.20 16.05
CA GLN A 47 12.51 5.32 15.30
C GLN A 47 12.16 5.90 13.93
N ARG A 48 12.02 7.23 13.82
CA ARG A 48 11.81 7.92 12.54
C ARG A 48 13.04 7.80 11.64
N GLN A 49 14.23 8.01 12.21
CA GLN A 49 15.50 7.89 11.48
C GLN A 49 15.78 6.46 11.02
N ALA A 50 15.38 5.45 11.80
CA ALA A 50 15.50 4.04 11.40
C ALA A 50 14.55 3.63 10.27
N LYS A 51 13.51 4.44 9.98
CA LYS A 51 12.50 4.20 8.93
C LYS A 51 12.21 5.50 8.18
N PRO A 52 13.21 6.07 7.48
CA PRO A 52 13.02 7.32 6.76
C PRO A 52 12.02 7.12 5.62
N PRO A 53 11.37 8.19 5.15
CA PRO A 53 10.58 8.13 3.93
C PRO A 53 11.39 7.57 2.77
N VAL A 54 10.75 6.79 1.91
CA VAL A 54 11.37 6.16 0.73
C VAL A 54 10.59 6.48 -0.52
N THR A 55 11.29 6.58 -1.65
CA THR A 55 10.69 6.90 -2.95
C THR A 55 10.58 5.65 -3.82
N HIS A 56 9.42 5.42 -4.41
CA HIS A 56 9.17 4.33 -5.36
C HIS A 56 8.39 4.82 -6.58
N PRO A 57 8.54 4.20 -7.75
CA PRO A 57 7.71 4.52 -8.92
C PRO A 57 6.21 4.37 -8.63
N VAL A 58 5.37 5.22 -9.24
CA VAL A 58 3.90 5.07 -9.20
C VAL A 58 3.49 3.71 -9.76
N PHE A 59 4.18 3.28 -10.82
CA PHE A 59 3.99 1.99 -11.46
C PHE A 59 5.29 1.18 -11.39
N MET A 60 5.23 -0.01 -10.81
CA MET A 60 6.38 -0.92 -10.72
C MET A 60 6.16 -2.16 -11.59
N THR A 61 7.24 -2.73 -12.13
CA THR A 61 7.19 -4.02 -12.83
C THR A 61 7.40 -5.15 -11.83
N HIS A 62 6.48 -6.10 -11.78
CA HIS A 62 6.58 -7.23 -10.86
C HIS A 62 7.71 -8.21 -11.26
N PRO A 63 8.64 -8.55 -10.35
CA PRO A 63 9.83 -9.38 -10.57
C PRO A 63 9.68 -10.68 -11.35
N ILE A 64 8.61 -11.40 -11.04
CA ILE A 64 8.38 -12.78 -11.48
C ILE A 64 7.40 -12.82 -12.64
N THR A 65 6.30 -12.08 -12.54
CA THR A 65 5.23 -12.07 -13.55
C THR A 65 5.49 -11.12 -14.72
N GLY A 66 6.39 -10.14 -14.58
CA GLY A 66 6.64 -9.09 -15.58
C GLY A 66 5.49 -8.08 -15.74
N LYS A 67 4.39 -8.23 -14.98
CA LYS A 67 3.22 -7.36 -15.08
C LYS A 67 3.41 -6.09 -14.26
N THR A 68 2.85 -4.99 -14.74
CA THR A 68 2.86 -3.71 -14.01
C THR A 68 1.91 -3.71 -12.83
N VAL A 69 2.30 -3.09 -11.71
CA VAL A 69 1.47 -2.86 -10.53
C VAL A 69 1.30 -1.36 -10.28
N LEU A 70 0.09 -0.93 -9.91
CA LEU A 70 -0.10 0.35 -9.24
C LEU A 70 0.50 0.25 -7.83
N TYR A 71 1.59 0.98 -7.58
CA TYR A 71 2.34 0.94 -6.32
C TYR A 71 2.06 2.18 -5.46
N ALA A 72 0.79 2.40 -5.17
CA ALA A 72 0.32 3.47 -4.30
C ALA A 72 -0.62 2.89 -3.25
N ASN A 73 -0.53 3.32 -1.99
CA ASN A 73 -1.45 2.85 -0.96
C ASN A 73 -1.83 3.96 0.04
N PRO A 74 -3.07 3.95 0.56
CA PRO A 74 -3.55 5.00 1.46
C PRO A 74 -2.74 5.12 2.76
N GLY A 75 -2.14 4.02 3.22
CA GLY A 75 -1.45 3.95 4.51
C GLY A 75 -0.08 4.62 4.53
N TYR A 76 0.64 4.61 3.41
CA TYR A 76 2.04 5.05 3.34
C TYR A 76 2.30 6.14 2.30
N SER A 77 1.59 6.16 1.17
CA SER A 77 1.86 7.13 0.08
C SER A 77 1.55 8.55 0.53
N MET A 78 2.54 9.43 0.47
CA MET A 78 2.47 10.82 0.92
C MET A 78 2.23 11.78 -0.24
N ARG A 79 3.03 11.67 -1.30
CA ARG A 79 3.08 12.65 -2.39
C ARG A 79 3.59 12.00 -3.67
N ILE A 80 3.03 12.38 -4.83
CA ILE A 80 3.64 12.19 -6.15
C ILE A 80 4.66 13.31 -6.36
N ASN A 81 5.94 12.95 -6.43
CA ASN A 81 7.05 13.89 -6.25
C ASN A 81 7.15 14.92 -7.40
N GLU A 82 6.79 14.53 -8.60
CA GLU A 82 6.92 15.31 -9.83
C GLU A 82 5.71 16.24 -10.07
N LEU A 83 4.71 16.23 -9.19
CA LEU A 83 3.51 17.04 -9.32
C LEU A 83 3.44 18.13 -8.25
N PRO A 84 2.76 19.27 -8.53
CA PRO A 84 2.37 20.23 -7.50
C PRO A 84 1.54 19.56 -6.40
N GLU A 85 1.58 20.10 -5.17
CA GLU A 85 0.99 19.45 -3.98
C GLU A 85 -0.49 19.14 -4.15
N GLY A 86 -1.30 20.17 -4.42
CA GLY A 86 -2.75 19.99 -4.58
C GLY A 86 -3.12 19.14 -5.79
N GLU A 87 -2.22 18.92 -6.75
CA GLU A 87 -2.44 18.00 -7.85
C GLU A 87 -2.07 16.56 -7.48
N SER A 88 -0.93 16.37 -6.82
CA SER A 88 -0.55 15.10 -6.19
C SER A 88 -1.67 14.57 -5.30
N ASP A 89 -2.23 15.41 -4.43
CA ASP A 89 -3.28 15.02 -3.49
C ASP A 89 -4.55 14.55 -4.21
N ARG A 90 -4.98 15.29 -5.24
CA ARG A 90 -6.15 14.94 -6.06
C ARG A 90 -5.95 13.60 -6.78
N ILE A 91 -4.78 13.38 -7.35
CA ILE A 91 -4.48 12.13 -8.06
C ILE A 91 -4.34 10.96 -7.09
N LEU A 92 -3.65 11.13 -5.96
CA LEU A 92 -3.56 10.08 -4.95
C LEU A 92 -4.93 9.71 -4.39
N ALA A 93 -5.80 10.68 -4.12
CA ALA A 93 -7.18 10.44 -3.71
C ALA A 93 -7.93 9.59 -4.75
N PHE A 94 -7.87 9.95 -6.03
CA PHE A 94 -8.43 9.16 -7.11
C PHE A 94 -7.86 7.73 -7.17
N LEU A 95 -6.54 7.58 -7.12
CA LEU A 95 -5.88 6.27 -7.17
C LEU A 95 -6.25 5.39 -5.96
N PHE A 96 -6.46 5.98 -4.78
CA PHE A 96 -6.92 5.27 -3.60
C PHE A 96 -8.38 4.81 -3.74
N GLU A 97 -9.28 5.69 -4.19
CA GLU A 97 -10.67 5.32 -4.42
C GLU A 97 -10.80 4.25 -5.51
N HIS A 98 -10.07 4.41 -6.62
CA HIS A 98 -10.03 3.46 -7.72
C HIS A 98 -9.64 2.07 -7.25
N GLN A 99 -8.47 1.92 -6.62
CA GLN A 99 -7.95 0.60 -6.27
C GLN A 99 -8.73 -0.10 -5.13
N LEU A 100 -9.59 0.65 -4.42
CA LEU A 100 -10.45 0.12 -3.36
C LEU A 100 -11.86 -0.27 -3.86
N GLN A 101 -12.15 -0.13 -5.15
CA GLN A 101 -13.45 -0.55 -5.69
C GLN A 101 -13.70 -2.07 -5.46
N PRO A 102 -14.96 -2.48 -5.18
CA PRO A 102 -15.29 -3.88 -4.89
C PRO A 102 -14.85 -4.90 -5.94
N LYS A 103 -14.80 -4.49 -7.23
CA LYS A 103 -14.37 -5.37 -8.34
C LYS A 103 -12.91 -5.84 -8.24
N TYR A 104 -12.08 -5.20 -7.41
CA TYR A 104 -10.69 -5.61 -7.16
C TYR A 104 -10.52 -6.42 -5.88
N GLN A 105 -11.58 -6.63 -5.11
CA GLN A 105 -11.49 -7.18 -3.78
C GLN A 105 -11.75 -8.69 -3.77
N TYR A 106 -10.96 -9.38 -2.98
CA TYR A 106 -11.26 -10.72 -2.50
C TYR A 106 -11.48 -10.63 -0.98
N ARG A 107 -12.60 -11.17 -0.48
CA ARG A 107 -12.89 -11.26 0.94
C ARG A 107 -12.77 -12.70 1.41
N HIS A 108 -11.82 -12.94 2.31
CA HIS A 108 -11.64 -14.24 2.93
C HIS A 108 -12.42 -14.33 4.24
N ARG A 109 -13.21 -15.38 4.42
CA ARG A 109 -13.84 -15.73 5.70
C ARG A 109 -13.04 -16.86 6.33
N TRP A 110 -12.35 -16.53 7.42
CA TRP A 110 -11.43 -17.44 8.10
C TRP A 110 -12.15 -18.61 8.77
N SER A 111 -11.56 -19.79 8.65
CA SER A 111 -11.83 -20.99 9.43
C SER A 111 -10.55 -21.46 10.14
N VAL A 112 -10.69 -22.22 11.23
CA VAL A 112 -9.54 -22.79 11.94
C VAL A 112 -8.78 -23.74 11.00
N GLY A 113 -7.48 -23.52 10.86
CA GLY A 113 -6.62 -24.31 9.97
C GLY A 113 -6.37 -23.66 8.60
N ASP A 114 -7.08 -22.59 8.26
CA ASP A 114 -6.85 -21.89 6.99
C ASP A 114 -5.45 -21.27 6.92
N VAL A 115 -4.85 -21.37 5.74
CA VAL A 115 -3.62 -20.68 5.37
C VAL A 115 -3.90 -19.83 4.15
N LEU A 116 -3.68 -18.52 4.29
CA LEU A 116 -3.75 -17.57 3.18
C LEU A 116 -2.35 -17.06 2.86
N MET A 117 -2.00 -17.10 1.58
CA MET A 117 -0.77 -16.51 1.05
C MET A 117 -1.14 -15.45 0.01
N TRP A 118 -0.44 -14.32 0.02
CA TRP A 118 -0.60 -13.28 -0.98
C TRP A 118 0.75 -12.68 -1.36
N ASP A 119 0.83 -12.14 -2.57
CA ASP A 119 1.95 -11.30 -3.01
C ASP A 119 1.74 -9.86 -2.51
N ASN A 120 2.65 -9.39 -1.67
CA ASN A 120 2.56 -8.06 -1.06
C ASN A 120 2.92 -6.91 -2.03
N MET A 121 3.59 -7.19 -3.15
CA MET A 121 3.85 -6.18 -4.18
C MET A 121 2.60 -5.95 -5.03
N GLY A 122 1.92 -7.03 -5.42
CA GLY A 122 0.75 -7.00 -6.28
C GLY A 122 -0.59 -6.80 -5.56
N THR A 123 -0.64 -6.69 -4.23
CA THR A 123 -1.90 -6.59 -3.47
C THR A 123 -1.88 -5.57 -2.35
N LEU A 124 -3.06 -5.06 -2.01
CA LEU A 124 -3.32 -4.43 -0.73
C LEU A 124 -4.19 -5.36 0.11
N HIS A 125 -4.15 -5.20 1.43
CA HIS A 125 -4.99 -5.94 2.35
C HIS A 125 -5.52 -5.02 3.45
N ASN A 126 -6.71 -5.38 3.97
CA ASN A 126 -7.33 -4.71 5.10
C ASN A 126 -7.84 -5.77 6.09
N ALA A 127 -7.55 -5.58 7.37
CA ALA A 127 -8.15 -6.38 8.43
C ALA A 127 -9.49 -5.75 8.82
N VAL A 128 -10.56 -6.53 8.78
CA VAL A 128 -11.87 -6.11 9.26
C VAL A 128 -11.96 -6.46 10.75
N ALA A 129 -12.38 -5.50 11.58
CA ALA A 129 -12.68 -5.72 13.00
C ALA A 129 -14.13 -6.20 13.14
N ASP A 130 -14.43 -7.39 12.62
CA ASP A 130 -15.76 -8.01 12.63
C ASP A 130 -15.99 -8.94 13.83
N TYR A 131 -15.35 -8.65 14.95
CA TYR A 131 -15.42 -9.41 16.20
C TYR A 131 -15.69 -8.49 17.39
N ARG A 132 -16.33 -9.03 18.43
CA ARG A 132 -16.63 -8.30 19.68
C ARG A 132 -15.40 -8.16 20.59
N PRO A 133 -15.41 -7.22 21.54
CA PRO A 133 -14.30 -7.06 22.49
C PRO A 133 -13.95 -8.32 23.31
N ASP A 134 -14.92 -9.22 23.52
CA ASP A 134 -14.78 -10.49 24.22
C ASP A 134 -14.42 -11.68 23.30
N GLU A 135 -14.39 -11.48 21.98
CA GLU A 135 -14.03 -12.51 21.01
C GLU A 135 -12.53 -12.46 20.69
N HIS A 136 -11.84 -13.57 20.95
CA HIS A 136 -10.41 -13.66 20.73
C HIS A 136 -10.11 -14.07 19.28
N ARG A 137 -9.25 -13.29 18.60
CA ARG A 137 -8.73 -13.63 17.26
C ARG A 137 -7.22 -13.79 17.30
N TYR A 138 -6.75 -14.99 16.99
CA TYR A 138 -5.32 -15.31 16.96
C TYR A 138 -4.89 -15.77 15.55
N ILE A 139 -3.88 -15.11 14.99
CA ILE A 139 -3.33 -15.40 13.66
C ILE A 139 -1.80 -15.44 13.78
N LYS A 140 -1.18 -16.48 13.23
CA LYS A 140 0.28 -16.54 13.04
C LYS A 140 0.62 -16.00 11.66
N ARG A 141 1.62 -15.13 11.56
CA ARG A 141 2.08 -14.54 10.29
C ARG A 141 3.57 -14.77 10.09
N CYS A 142 3.95 -15.21 8.90
CA CYS A 142 5.32 -15.22 8.41
C CYS A 142 5.44 -14.20 7.27
N GLN A 143 6.50 -13.40 7.27
CA GLN A 143 6.81 -12.45 6.20
C GLN A 143 8.04 -12.95 5.45
N VAL A 144 7.87 -13.25 4.16
CA VAL A 144 8.99 -13.57 3.29
C VAL A 144 9.64 -12.27 2.85
N MET A 145 10.93 -12.10 3.15
CA MET A 145 11.66 -10.90 2.76
C MET A 145 11.89 -10.87 1.24
N ALA A 146 11.68 -9.70 0.65
CA ALA A 146 12.04 -9.48 -0.75
C ALA A 146 13.57 -9.49 -0.90
N ASN A 147 14.07 -10.31 -1.81
CA ASN A 147 15.50 -10.39 -2.17
C ASN A 147 15.75 -9.93 -3.62
N ARG A 148 14.71 -9.53 -4.34
CA ARG A 148 14.79 -8.95 -5.68
C ARG A 148 14.09 -7.61 -5.68
N TYR A 149 14.83 -6.56 -5.99
CA TYR A 149 14.35 -5.21 -6.20
C TYR A 149 14.64 -4.86 -7.66
N PHE A 150 13.64 -4.42 -8.42
CA PHE A 150 13.86 -4.04 -9.82
C PHE A 150 14.02 -2.54 -9.86
N GLU A 151 15.18 -2.12 -10.32
CA GLU A 151 15.39 -0.74 -10.74
C GLU A 151 14.35 -0.42 -11.84
N PRO A 152 13.77 0.79 -11.85
CA PRO A 152 12.95 1.21 -12.97
C PRO A 152 13.79 1.01 -14.24
N ALA A 153 13.22 0.40 -15.28
CA ALA A 153 13.91 0.27 -16.55
C ALA A 153 14.48 1.65 -16.90
N ALA A 154 15.82 1.73 -17.07
CA ALA A 154 16.45 2.96 -17.51
C ALA A 154 15.75 3.39 -18.80
N ALA A 155 15.19 4.60 -18.78
CA ALA A 155 14.53 5.21 -19.93
C ALA A 155 15.54 5.46 -21.05
#